data_AF-A0A821QPS3-F1
#
_entry.id   AF-A0A821QPS3-F1
#
_cell.length_a   1.000
_cell.length_b   1.000
_cell.length_c   1.000
_cell.angle_alpha   90.00
_cell.angle_beta   90.00
_cell.angle_gamma   90.00
#
_symmetry.space_group_name_H-M   'P 1'
#
loop_
_entity.id
_entity.type
_entity.pdbx_description
1 polymer ?
#
loop_
_entity_poly.entity_id
_entity_poly.type
_entity_poly.pdbx_seq_one_letter_code
_entity_poly.pdbx_strand_id
1 'polypeptide(L)'
;FFYLHFLSPYVNLTPQHSCLFDLYALILNSLLRAHAYPGKASHISIHFLSTDNGLILKLTGFNQHLLKYLEKILKIMYNFQINEENTVSWKQELKDEYFKELINSKKFI
;
A
#
# COMPACT_ATOMS: atom_id res chain seq x y z
N PHE A 1 -14.45 11.81 5.55
CA PHE A 1 -14.12 10.58 4.81
C PHE A 1 -13.42 10.99 3.52
N PHE A 2 -12.31 10.34 3.18
CA PHE A 2 -11.64 10.53 1.89
C PHE A 2 -11.55 9.20 1.14
N TYR A 3 -11.85 9.25 -0.14
CA TYR A 3 -11.71 8.15 -1.08
C TYR A 3 -11.01 8.68 -2.31
N LEU A 4 -9.77 8.26 -2.52
CA LEU A 4 -8.92 8.75 -3.61
C LEU A 4 -8.49 7.58 -4.47
N HIS A 5 -8.58 7.75 -5.78
CA HIS A 5 -8.11 6.79 -6.76
C HIS A 5 -6.94 7.42 -7.53
N PHE A 6 -5.74 6.89 -7.31
CA PHE A 6 -4.54 7.26 -8.03
C PHE A 6 -4.41 6.36 -9.26
N LEU A 7 -4.70 6.90 -10.43
CA LEU A 7 -4.63 6.17 -11.70
C LEU A 7 -3.27 6.32 -12.35
N SER A 8 -2.71 5.23 -12.87
CA SER A 8 -1.48 5.27 -13.66
C SER A 8 -1.47 4.15 -14.70
N PRO A 9 -1.19 4.44 -15.98
CA PRO A 9 -1.08 3.41 -17.02
C PRO A 9 0.17 2.53 -16.83
N TYR A 10 1.11 2.95 -15.99
CA TYR A 10 2.36 2.23 -15.78
C TYR A 10 2.24 1.05 -14.84
N VAL A 11 1.17 0.93 -14.04
CA VAL A 11 1.09 -0.11 -13.01
C VAL A 11 1.16 -1.52 -13.58
N ASN A 12 0.62 -1.74 -14.79
CA ASN A 12 0.54 -3.04 -15.43
C ASN A 12 1.09 -3.04 -16.87
N LEU A 13 1.95 -2.07 -17.19
CA LEU A 13 2.53 -1.95 -18.53
C LEU A 13 3.38 -3.16 -18.91
N THR A 14 4.15 -3.69 -17.95
CA THR A 14 4.92 -4.94 -18.11
C THR A 14 4.90 -5.72 -16.79
N PRO A 15 5.22 -7.03 -16.79
CA PRO A 15 5.30 -7.81 -15.55
C PRO A 15 6.25 -7.21 -14.50
N GLN A 16 7.32 -6.56 -14.96
CA GLN A 16 8.24 -5.85 -14.08
C GLN A 16 7.57 -4.65 -13.40
N HIS A 17 6.76 -3.89 -14.14
CA HIS A 17 6.03 -2.78 -13.55
C HIS A 17 4.99 -3.25 -12.53
N SER A 18 4.25 -4.33 -12.83
CA SER A 18 3.30 -4.92 -11.89
C SER A 18 3.99 -5.33 -10.59
N CYS A 19 5.11 -6.05 -10.70
CA CYS A 19 5.91 -6.45 -9.53
C CYS A 19 6.46 -5.25 -8.74
N LEU A 20 6.92 -4.19 -9.42
CA LEU A 20 7.36 -2.96 -8.76
C LEU A 20 6.22 -2.23 -8.07
N PHE A 21 5.04 -2.22 -8.68
CA PHE A 21 3.84 -1.61 -8.11
C PHE A 21 3.35 -2.37 -6.88
N ASP A 22 3.32 -3.70 -6.93
CA ASP A 22 2.98 -4.55 -5.78
C ASP A 22 3.98 -4.33 -4.63
N LEU A 23 5.28 -4.28 -4.95
CA LEU A 23 6.32 -3.99 -3.96
C LEU A 23 6.14 -2.59 -3.36
N TYR A 24 5.84 -1.58 -4.18
CA TYR A 24 5.54 -0.22 -3.70
C TYR A 24 4.34 -0.23 -2.75
N ALA A 25 3.24 -0.87 -3.12
CA ALA A 25 2.03 -0.94 -2.30
C ALA A 25 2.26 -1.68 -0.98
N LEU A 26 3.03 -2.77 -0.99
CA LEU A 26 3.43 -3.53 0.19
C LEU A 26 4.22 -2.64 1.17
N ILE A 27 5.26 -1.97 0.68
CA ILE A 27 6.12 -1.10 1.49
C ILE A 27 5.32 0.10 2.03
N LEU A 28 4.53 0.74 1.17
CA LEU A 28 3.70 1.88 1.55
C LEU A 28 2.74 1.50 2.68
N ASN A 29 2.09 0.33 2.57
CA ASN A 29 1.24 -0.20 3.64
C ASN A 29 2.02 -0.43 4.94
N SER A 30 3.24 -0.95 4.87
CA SER A 30 4.09 -1.17 6.05
C SER A 30 4.47 0.15 6.74
N LEU A 31 4.94 1.14 5.97
CA LEU A 31 5.31 2.47 6.48
C LEU A 31 4.12 3.17 7.15
N LEU A 32 2.94 3.05 6.52
CA LEU A 32 1.73 3.69 7.02
C LEU A 32 1.12 2.96 8.22
N ARG A 33 1.25 1.63 8.32
CA ARG A 33 0.90 0.88 9.54
C ARG A 33 1.71 1.37 10.73
N ALA A 34 3.02 1.57 10.58
CA ALA A 34 3.87 2.13 11.64
C ALA A 34 3.40 3.54 12.06
N HIS A 35 2.97 4.35 11.09
CA HIS A 35 2.47 5.72 11.32
C HIS A 35 1.04 5.78 11.87
N ALA A 36 0.22 4.77 11.60
CA ALA A 36 -1.15 4.65 12.08
C ALA A 36 -1.23 4.05 13.48
N TYR A 37 -0.16 3.40 13.96
CA TYR A 37 -0.12 2.79 15.29
C TYR A 37 -0.48 3.77 16.43
N PRO A 38 0.02 5.02 16.45
CA PRO A 38 -0.44 6.04 17.40
C PRO A 38 -1.89 6.52 17.14
N GLY A 39 -2.34 6.41 15.89
CA GLY A 39 -3.68 6.81 15.43
C GLY A 39 -4.79 5.81 15.75
N LYS A 40 -4.48 4.59 16.21
CA LYS A 40 -5.50 3.65 16.73
C LYS A 40 -6.24 4.20 17.94
N ALA A 41 -5.63 5.09 18.72
CA ALA A 41 -6.31 5.86 19.76
C ALA A 41 -7.32 6.90 19.21
N SER A 42 -7.19 7.28 17.93
CA SER A 42 -7.92 8.39 17.29
C SER A 42 -9.07 7.99 16.37
N HIS A 43 -9.48 6.71 16.35
CA HIS A 43 -10.56 6.19 15.47
C HIS A 43 -10.34 6.49 13.98
N ILE A 44 -9.09 6.47 13.51
CA ILE A 44 -8.75 6.67 12.09
C ILE A 44 -8.43 5.31 11.46
N SER A 45 -9.08 5.00 10.34
CA SER A 45 -8.77 3.83 9.52
C SER A 45 -8.17 4.26 8.20
N ILE A 46 -7.06 3.63 7.84
CA ILE A 46 -6.33 3.88 6.59
C ILE A 46 -6.26 2.55 5.86
N HIS A 47 -6.76 2.51 4.62
CA HIS A 47 -6.70 1.34 3.76
C HIS A 47 -6.17 1.71 2.39
N PHE A 48 -5.16 0.97 1.94
CA PHE A 48 -4.71 1.00 0.56
C PHE A 48 -5.10 -0.30 -0.13
N LEU A 49 -5.60 -0.17 -1.34
CA LEU A 49 -5.94 -1.29 -2.21
C LEU A 49 -5.24 -1.08 -3.55
N SER A 50 -4.36 -1.99 -3.91
CA SER A 50 -3.84 -2.09 -5.27
C SER A 50 -4.94 -2.54 -6.22
N THR A 51 -4.97 -1.97 -7.41
CA THR A 51 -5.92 -2.31 -8.47
C THR A 51 -5.19 -2.39 -9.80
N ASP A 52 -5.85 -2.96 -10.81
CA ASP A 52 -5.24 -3.14 -12.12
C ASP A 52 -4.87 -1.83 -12.84
N ASN A 53 -5.41 -0.70 -12.40
CA ASN A 53 -5.20 0.61 -13.02
C ASN A 53 -4.52 1.63 -12.08
N GLY A 54 -4.16 1.21 -10.86
CA GLY A 54 -3.66 2.16 -9.87
C GLY A 54 -3.87 1.74 -8.42
N LEU A 55 -3.91 2.74 -7.55
CA LEU A 55 -4.00 2.60 -6.10
C LEU A 55 -5.22 3.33 -5.56
N ILE A 56 -6.00 2.67 -4.71
CA ILE A 56 -7.10 3.30 -3.98
C ILE A 56 -6.69 3.54 -2.54
N LEU A 57 -6.85 4.78 -2.07
CA LEU A 57 -6.73 5.18 -0.68
C LEU A 57 -8.12 5.43 -0.09
N LYS A 58 -8.47 4.69 0.95
CA LYS A 58 -9.65 4.95 1.78
C LYS A 58 -9.20 5.40 3.17
N LEU A 59 -9.63 6.60 3.57
CA LEU A 59 -9.32 7.19 4.85
C LEU A 59 -10.63 7.57 5.57
N THR A 60 -10.90 6.90 6.68
CA THR A 60 -12.09 7.10 7.53
C THR A 60 -11.67 7.54 8.94
N GLY A 61 -12.51 8.30 9.62
CA GLY A 61 -12.26 8.77 10.99
C GLY A 61 -12.88 10.13 11.30
N PHE A 62 -12.53 10.71 12.45
CA PHE A 62 -13.04 12.02 12.87
C PHE A 62 -12.48 13.17 12.02
N ASN A 63 -13.37 14.07 11.59
CA ASN A 63 -13.07 15.09 10.59
C ASN A 63 -11.91 16.03 10.98
N GLN A 64 -11.81 16.37 12.27
CA GLN A 64 -10.81 17.32 12.81
C GLN A 64 -9.34 16.97 12.53
N HIS A 65 -9.03 15.71 12.21
CA HIS A 65 -7.66 15.29 11.90
C HIS A 65 -7.50 14.69 10.51
N LEU A 66 -8.60 14.35 9.83
CA LEU A 66 -8.57 13.63 8.56
C LEU A 66 -7.68 14.30 7.50
N LEU A 67 -7.76 15.63 7.36
CA LEU A 67 -6.95 16.37 6.40
C LEU A 67 -5.45 16.27 6.71
N LYS A 68 -5.06 16.42 7.98
CA LYS A 68 -3.67 16.31 8.43
C LYS A 68 -3.10 14.91 8.18
N TYR A 69 -3.90 13.86 8.37
CA TYR A 69 -3.49 12.49 8.05
C TYR A 69 -3.35 12.29 6.54
N LEU A 70 -4.27 12.83 5.74
CA LEU A 70 -4.18 12.79 4.29
C LEU A 70 -2.90 13.48 3.79
N GLU A 71 -2.59 14.69 4.26
CA GLU A 71 -1.36 15.41 3.91
C GLU A 71 -0.11 14.60 4.26
N LYS A 72 -0.07 13.99 5.46
CA LYS A 72 1.05 13.15 5.88
C LYS A 72 1.22 11.93 4.97
N ILE A 73 0.12 11.28 4.60
CA ILE A 73 0.11 10.14 3.67
C ILE A 73 0.67 10.56 2.31
N LEU A 74 0.15 11.64 1.72
CA LEU A 74 0.61 12.14 0.43
C LEU A 74 2.09 12.51 0.48
N LYS A 75 2.55 13.10 1.58
CA LYS A 75 3.97 13.42 1.80
C LYS A 75 4.84 12.16 1.88
N ILE A 76 4.36 11.08 2.48
CA ILE A 76 5.06 9.78 2.51
C ILE A 76 5.11 9.16 1.12
N MET A 77 4.01 9.21 0.37
CA MET A 77 3.96 8.71 -1.00
C MET A 77 4.93 9.48 -1.91
N TYR A 78 5.01 10.80 -1.76
CA TYR A 78 5.89 11.66 -2.55
C TYR A 78 7.38 11.50 -2.18
N ASN A 79 7.69 11.45 -0.89
CA ASN A 79 9.07 11.27 -0.40
C ASN A 79 9.41 9.79 -0.17
N PHE A 80 8.79 8.89 -0.93
CA PHE A 80 8.96 7.47 -0.75
C PHE A 80 10.43 7.10 -0.99
N GLN A 81 11.06 6.54 0.05
CA GLN A 81 12.45 6.11 0.02
C GLN A 81 12.56 4.72 0.61
N ILE A 82 13.38 3.89 -0.02
CA ILE A 82 13.64 2.52 0.40
C ILE A 82 15.06 2.50 0.96
N ASN A 83 15.23 1.95 2.17
CA ASN A 83 16.54 1.59 2.70
C ASN A 83 16.89 0.15 2.30
N GLU A 84 18.15 -0.09 1.91
CA GLU A 84 18.59 -1.40 1.43
C GLU A 84 18.38 -2.51 2.47
N GLU A 85 18.55 -2.18 3.76
CA GLU A 85 18.43 -3.09 4.90
C GLU A 85 17.07 -3.81 4.95
N ASN A 86 15.97 -3.09 4.70
CA ASN A 86 14.62 -3.67 4.72
C ASN A 86 14.15 -4.15 3.34
N THR A 87 14.88 -3.81 2.27
CA THR A 87 14.50 -4.18 0.89
C THR A 87 14.44 -5.71 0.70
N VAL A 88 15.35 -6.43 1.36
CA VAL A 88 15.42 -7.89 1.28
C VAL A 88 14.18 -8.54 1.89
N SER A 89 13.74 -8.06 3.06
CA SER A 89 12.57 -8.63 3.75
C SER A 89 11.29 -8.37 2.98
N TRP A 90 11.08 -7.17 2.44
CA TRP A 90 9.89 -6.86 1.63
C TRP A 90 9.84 -7.67 0.33
N LYS A 91 10.99 -7.88 -0.33
CA LYS A 91 11.04 -8.77 -1.51
C LYS A 91 10.68 -10.21 -1.17
N GLN A 92 11.11 -10.68 0.01
CA GLN A 92 10.76 -12.04 0.45
C GLN A 92 9.27 -12.14 0.79
N GLU A 93 8.72 -11.15 1.49
CA GLU A 93 7.29 -11.08 1.81
C GLU A 93 6.41 -11.10 0.56
N LEU A 94 6.76 -10.31 -0.47
CA LEU A 94 6.05 -10.30 -1.75
C LEU A 94 6.12 -11.67 -2.46
N LYS A 95 7.29 -12.31 -2.46
CA LYS A 95 7.43 -13.68 -3.02
C LYS A 95 6.51 -14.66 -2.31
N ASP A 96 6.48 -14.61 -0.98
CA ASP A 96 5.65 -15.51 -0.18
C ASP A 96 4.16 -15.28 -0.44
N GLU A 97 3.73 -14.04 -0.66
CA GLU A 97 2.36 -13.71 -1.10
C GLU A 97 2.04 -14.34 -2.45
N TYR A 98 2.88 -14.16 -3.47
CA TYR A 98 2.68 -14.81 -4.78
C TYR A 98 2.63 -16.34 -4.69
N PHE A 99 3.50 -16.96 -3.90
CA PHE A 99 3.47 -18.42 -3.71
C PHE A 99 2.17 -18.89 -3.05
N LYS A 100 1.67 -18.16 -2.04
CA LYS A 100 0.39 -18.47 -1.40
C LYS A 100 -0.77 -18.38 -2.38
N GLU A 101 -0.82 -17.34 -3.21
CA GLU A 101 -1.85 -17.18 -4.24
C GLU A 101 -1.79 -18.30 -5.29
N LEU A 102 -0.59 -18.70 -5.72
CA LEU A 102 -0.38 -19.83 -6.63
C LEU A 102 -0.85 -21.16 -6.03
N ILE A 103 -0.59 -21.41 -4.75
CA ILE A 103 -1.05 -22.64 -4.06
C ILE A 103 -2.57 -22.62 -3.91
N ASN A 104 -3.15 -21.47 -3.52
CA ASN A 104 -4.58 -21.33 -3.33
C ASN A 104 -5.35 -21.45 -4.65
N SER A 105 -4.85 -20.87 -5.74
CA SER A 105 -5.48 -21.01 -7.06
C SER A 105 -5.47 -22.46 -7.56
N LYS A 106 -4.41 -23.22 -7.29
CA LYS A 106 -4.32 -24.66 -7.60
C LYS A 106 -5.25 -25.55 -6.77
N LYS A 107 -5.75 -25.11 -5.61
CA LYS A 107 -6.74 -25.87 -4.82
C LYS A 107 -8.16 -25.83 -5.41
N PHE A 108 -8.40 -24.98 -6.40
CA PHE A 108 -9.70 -24.82 -7.08
C PHE A 108 -9.69 -25.32 -8.54
N ILE A 109 -8.65 -26.08 -8.93
CA ILE A 109 -8.54 -26.81 -10.21
C ILE A 109 -8.48 -28.29 -9.88
#